data_AF-A0A2V8D1P1-F1
#
_entry.id   AF-A0A2V8D1P1-F1
#
_cell.length_a   1.000
_cell.length_b   1.000
_cell.length_c   1.000
_cell.angle_alpha   90.00
_cell.angle_beta   90.00
_cell.angle_gamma   90.00
#
_symmetry.space_group_name_H-M   'P 1'
#
loop_
_entity.id
_entity.type
_entity.pdbx_description
1 polymer ?
#
loop_
_entity_poly.entity_id
_entity_poly.type
_entity_poly.pdbx_seq_one_letter_code
_entity_poly.pdbx_strand_id
1 'polypeptide(L)'
;MLVLAAGAAFAADLNPAALVYKAPDQLKWRDPSGAAGINQAVLVGDPEKPGLYVVMNRFKPGNFSRPHFHPNDRFITVIKGTWWVATG
;
A
#
# COMPACT_ATOMS: atom_id res chain seq x y z
N MET A 1 31.56 -43.84 -13.05
CA MET A 1 30.44 -43.51 -12.15
C MET A 1 30.56 -42.03 -11.81
N LEU A 2 29.72 -41.18 -12.40
CA LEU A 2 29.78 -39.72 -12.24
C LEU A 2 28.80 -39.31 -11.13
N VAL A 3 29.31 -38.72 -10.04
CA VAL A 3 28.48 -38.20 -8.95
C VAL A 3 28.24 -36.71 -9.23
N LEU A 4 27.00 -36.32 -9.54
CA LEU A 4 26.57 -34.92 -9.53
C LEU A 4 26.28 -34.52 -8.08
N ALA A 5 27.07 -33.61 -7.53
CA ALA A 5 26.73 -32.92 -6.29
C ALA A 5 25.71 -31.81 -6.60
N ALA A 6 24.47 -31.97 -6.14
CA ALA A 6 23.50 -30.89 -6.13
C ALA A 6 23.85 -29.93 -4.99
N GLY A 7 24.43 -28.77 -5.32
CA GLY A 7 24.65 -27.71 -4.35
C GLY A 7 23.32 -27.12 -3.90
N ALA A 8 23.11 -27.03 -2.59
CA ALA A 8 21.96 -26.32 -2.02
C ALA A 8 22.08 -24.83 -2.36
N ALA A 9 21.11 -24.30 -3.11
CA ALA A 9 20.98 -22.86 -3.31
C ALA A 9 20.34 -22.26 -2.04
N PHE A 10 21.10 -21.47 -1.30
CA PHE A 10 20.55 -20.62 -0.25
C PHE A 10 19.96 -19.36 -0.91
N ALA A 11 18.70 -19.05 -0.59
CA ALA A 11 18.11 -17.78 -0.98
C ALA A 11 18.95 -16.65 -0.36
N ALA A 12 19.42 -15.72 -1.18
CA ALA A 12 20.08 -14.52 -0.67
C ALA A 12 19.08 -13.70 0.15
N ASP A 13 19.52 -13.20 1.31
CA ASP A 13 18.72 -12.29 2.11
C ASP A 13 18.43 -11.00 1.32
N LEU A 14 17.23 -10.44 1.50
CA LEU A 14 16.84 -9.18 0.88
C LEU A 14 17.71 -8.04 1.42
N ASN A 15 18.40 -7.31 0.55
CA ASN A 15 19.14 -6.10 0.94
C ASN A 15 18.16 -4.93 1.15
N PRO A 16 17.92 -4.47 2.39
CA PRO A 16 16.97 -3.39 2.65
C PRO A 16 17.42 -2.03 2.09
N ALA A 17 18.72 -1.85 1.80
CA ALA A 17 19.22 -0.66 1.12
C ALA A 17 18.92 -0.66 -0.38
N ALA A 18 18.65 -1.83 -0.97
CA ALA A 18 18.28 -1.96 -2.38
C ALA A 18 16.76 -2.01 -2.58
N LEU A 19 16.02 -2.53 -1.60
CA LEU A 19 14.57 -2.69 -1.68
C LEU A 19 13.92 -2.61 -0.31
N VAL A 20 13.00 -1.66 -0.15
CA VAL A 20 12.12 -1.58 1.02
C VAL A 20 10.80 -2.26 0.67
N TYR A 21 10.38 -3.22 1.47
CA TYR A 21 9.09 -3.89 1.35
C TYR A 21 8.33 -3.83 2.67
N LYS A 22 7.00 -3.91 2.58
CA LYS A 22 6.10 -4.03 3.73
C LYS A 22 5.14 -5.18 3.45
N ALA A 23 5.15 -6.19 4.31
CA ALA A 23 4.14 -7.24 4.31
C ALA A 23 2.77 -6.67 4.77
N PRO A 24 1.64 -7.32 4.41
CA PRO A 24 0.32 -6.79 4.73
C PRO A 24 0.05 -6.52 6.22
N ASP A 25 0.61 -7.34 7.11
CA ASP A 25 0.53 -7.22 8.57
C ASP A 25 1.39 -6.08 9.14
N GLN A 26 2.38 -5.61 8.38
CA GLN A 26 3.21 -4.46 8.74
C GLN A 26 2.57 -3.11 8.37
N LEU A 27 1.41 -3.12 7.70
CA LEU A 27 0.69 -1.90 7.34
C LEU A 27 0.06 -1.28 8.59
N LYS A 28 0.51 -0.06 8.89
CA LYS A 28 -0.05 0.75 9.97
C LYS A 28 -1.31 1.46 9.48
N TRP A 29 -2.45 0.82 9.68
CA TRP A 29 -3.76 1.39 9.39
C TRP A 29 -4.10 2.50 10.41
N ARG A 30 -4.72 3.59 9.93
CA ARG A 30 -5.21 4.70 10.78
C ARG A 30 -6.17 4.19 11.87
N ASP A 31 -7.01 3.22 11.52
CA ASP A 31 -7.81 2.46 12.47
C ASP A 31 -7.28 1.00 12.54
N PRO A 32 -6.51 0.63 13.58
CA PRO A 32 -6.01 -0.73 13.76
C PRO A 32 -7.10 -1.78 14.01
N SER A 33 -8.27 -1.39 14.52
CA SER A 33 -9.40 -2.32 14.70
C SER A 33 -10.01 -2.74 13.35
N GLY A 34 -9.78 -1.93 12.32
CA GLY A 34 -10.37 -2.12 11.00
C GLY A 34 -11.89 -1.93 11.00
N ALA A 35 -12.49 -1.36 12.04
CA ALA A 35 -13.93 -1.11 12.14
C ALA A 35 -14.39 -0.01 11.17
N ALA A 36 -13.55 1.00 10.93
CA ALA A 36 -13.83 2.14 10.07
C ALA A 36 -14.32 1.73 8.66
N GLY A 37 -15.35 2.42 8.18
CA GLY A 37 -15.88 2.25 6.82
C GLY A 37 -14.87 2.63 5.73
N ILE A 38 -14.01 3.59 6.02
CA ILE A 38 -12.87 3.97 5.20
C ILE A 38 -11.64 3.97 6.10
N ASN A 39 -10.60 3.26 5.69
CA ASN A 39 -9.34 3.19 6.42
C ASN A 39 -8.17 3.46 5.47
N GLN A 40 -7.04 3.91 6.01
CA GLN A 40 -5.87 4.26 5.22
C GLN A 40 -4.59 3.79 5.92
N ALA A 41 -3.60 3.36 5.14
CA ALA A 41 -2.23 3.17 5.59
C ALA A 41 -1.28 4.00 4.71
N VAL A 42 -0.29 4.65 5.33
CA VAL A 42 0.78 5.36 4.61
C VAL A 42 1.87 4.37 4.23
N LEU A 43 2.15 4.25 2.93
CA LEU A 43 3.18 3.36 2.40
C LEU A 43 4.52 4.06 2.30
N VAL A 44 4.53 5.30 1.80
CA VAL A 44 5.73 6.14 1.57
C VAL A 44 5.41 7.59 1.91
N GLY A 45 6.40 8.32 2.44
CA GLY A 45 6.32 9.76 2.66
C GLY A 45 5.35 10.18 3.76
N ASP A 46 4.83 11.40 3.62
CA ASP A 46 3.87 12.01 4.56
C ASP A 46 2.86 12.86 3.76
N PRO A 47 1.56 12.53 3.77
CA PRO A 47 0.55 13.26 3.00
C PRO A 47 0.29 14.70 3.52
N GLU A 48 0.81 15.07 4.70
CA GLU A 48 0.68 16.42 5.27
C GLU A 48 1.88 17.32 4.95
N LYS A 49 2.91 16.79 4.26
CA LYS A 49 4.13 17.53 3.91
C LYS A 49 4.31 17.62 2.39
N PRO A 50 5.04 18.64 1.90
CA PRO A 50 5.49 18.66 0.50
C PRO A 50 6.35 17.43 0.17
N GLY A 51 6.11 16.82 -0.99
CA GLY A 51 6.90 15.69 -1.49
C GLY A 51 6.05 14.49 -1.92
N LEU A 52 6.72 13.44 -2.41
CA LEU A 52 6.08 12.20 -2.82
C LEU A 52 5.53 11.47 -1.59
N TYR A 53 4.24 11.12 -1.64
CA TYR A 53 3.64 10.17 -0.71
C TYR A 53 2.82 9.12 -1.47
N VAL A 54 2.70 7.95 -0.85
CA VAL A 54 1.83 6.88 -1.35
C VAL A 54 1.01 6.37 -0.18
N VAL A 55 -0.32 6.32 -0.37
CA VAL A 55 -1.26 5.77 0.61
C VAL A 55 -2.04 4.62 0.01
N MET A 56 -2.34 3.62 0.83
CA MET A 56 -3.31 2.59 0.52
C MET A 56 -4.61 2.91 1.24
N ASN A 57 -5.69 3.10 0.49
CA ASN A 57 -7.02 3.27 1.05
C ASN A 57 -7.81 1.97 0.94
N ARG A 58 -8.62 1.69 1.96
CA ARG A 58 -9.60 0.60 1.96
C ARG A 58 -10.97 1.18 2.25
N PHE A 59 -11.86 1.09 1.27
CA PHE A 59 -13.27 1.45 1.40
C PHE A 59 -14.08 0.16 1.56
N LYS A 60 -14.78 0.02 2.69
CA LYS A 60 -15.77 -1.05 2.87
C LYS A 60 -17.01 -0.75 2.01
N PRO A 61 -17.80 -1.76 1.62
CA PRO A 61 -19.02 -1.56 0.85
C PRO A 61 -19.92 -0.46 1.43
N GLY A 62 -20.48 0.39 0.57
CA GLY A 62 -21.39 1.48 0.97
C GLY A 62 -20.72 2.73 1.57
N ASN A 63 -19.39 2.81 1.59
CA ASN A 63 -18.66 3.95 2.15
C ASN A 63 -18.00 4.80 1.05
N PHE A 64 -18.09 6.12 1.21
CA PHE A 64 -17.56 7.10 0.26
C PHE A 64 -16.95 8.30 1.01
N SER A 65 -15.99 8.97 0.38
CA SER A 65 -15.52 10.25 0.91
C SER A 65 -16.60 11.32 0.78
N ARG A 66 -16.65 12.25 1.73
CA ARG A 66 -17.44 13.48 1.59
C ARG A 66 -16.85 14.36 0.49
N PRO A 67 -17.62 15.27 -0.14
CA PRO A 67 -17.06 16.25 -1.07
C PRO A 67 -15.93 17.06 -0.43
N HIS A 68 -14.79 17.19 -1.13
CA HIS A 68 -13.61 17.94 -0.68
C HIS A 68 -12.70 18.30 -1.85
N PHE A 69 -11.73 19.18 -1.61
CA PHE A 69 -10.75 19.62 -2.60
C PHE A 69 -9.37 18.98 -2.40
N HIS A 70 -8.56 19.01 -3.44
CA HIS A 70 -7.17 18.57 -3.41
C HIS A 70 -6.25 19.72 -3.81
N PRO A 71 -5.16 19.97 -3.05
CA PRO A 71 -4.18 20.98 -3.43
C PRO A 71 -3.27 20.53 -4.58
N ASN A 72 -3.24 19.23 -4.88
CA ASN A 72 -2.39 18.61 -5.90
C ASN A 72 -3.16 17.52 -6.65
N ASP A 73 -2.69 17.18 -7.85
CA ASP A 73 -3.18 16.04 -8.62
C ASP A 73 -2.99 14.72 -7.86
N ARG A 74 -3.90 13.77 -8.11
CA ARG A 74 -3.84 12.43 -7.53
C ARG A 74 -3.89 11.39 -8.62
N PHE A 75 -2.88 10.53 -8.65
CA PHE A 75 -2.85 9.33 -9.48
C PHE A 75 -3.34 8.17 -8.65
N ILE A 76 -4.38 7.48 -9.14
CA ILE A 76 -5.07 6.45 -8.36
C ILE A 76 -5.14 5.17 -9.17
N THR A 77 -4.82 4.06 -8.50
CA THR A 77 -4.90 2.72 -9.06
C THR A 77 -5.79 1.88 -8.18
N VAL A 78 -6.79 1.23 -8.77
CA VAL A 78 -7.68 0.30 -8.06
C VAL A 78 -6.99 -1.06 -8.01
N ILE A 79 -6.58 -1.48 -6.81
CA ILE A 79 -5.95 -2.79 -6.60
C ILE A 79 -7.01 -3.90 -6.49
N LYS A 80 -8.17 -3.62 -5.88
CA LYS A 80 -9.26 -4.59 -5.70
C LYS A 80 -10.62 -3.91 -5.64
N GLY A 81 -11.60 -4.50 -6.32
CA GLY A 81 -13.00 -4.06 -6.34
C GLY A 81 -13.27 -2.98 -7.39
N THR A 82 -14.31 -2.19 -7.16
CA THR A 82 -14.70 -1.07 -8.02
C THR A 82 -14.72 0.20 -7.20
N TRP A 83 -14.07 1.25 -7.70
CA TRP A 83 -14.12 2.57 -7.10
C TRP A 83 -14.88 3.53 -8.01
N TRP A 84 -15.97 4.08 -7.50
CA TRP A 84 -16.78 5.07 -8.21
C TRP A 84 -16.28 6.46 -7.88
N VAL A 85 -15.99 7.25 -8.92
CA VAL A 85 -15.52 8.63 -8.78
C VAL A 85 -16.57 9.55 -9.38
N ALA A 86 -17.00 10.53 -8.59
CA ALA A 86 -17.77 11.65 -9.08
C ALA A 86 -16.83 12.86 -9.18
N THR A 87 -16.94 13.63 -10.26
CA THR A 87 -16.13 14.84 -10.49
C THR A 87 -16.65 16.06 -9.75
N GLY A 88 -17.80 15.93 -9.06
CA GLY A 88 -18.67 17.07 -8.80
C GLY A 88 -19.50 17.38 -10.02
#